data_AF-A0A937RUN5-F1
#
_entry.id   AF-A0A937RUN5-F1
#
_cell.length_a   1.000
_cell.length_b   1.000
_cell.length_c   1.000
_cell.angle_alpha   90.00
_cell.angle_beta   90.00
_cell.angle_gamma   90.00
#
_symmetry.space_group_name_H-M   'P 1'
#
loop_
_entity.id
_entity.type
_entity.pdbx_description
1 polymer ?
#
loop_
_entity_poly.entity_id
_entity_poly.type
_entity_poly.pdbx_seq_one_letter_code
_entity_poly.pdbx_strand_id
1 'polypeptide(L)'
;MAESEGAESRRPLLRLVRGDATPEEIAAVVAVLAAHAAATAAVPPRPPRSVWADRSQVLRVSAGAGPGGWRRAGILGGVRTG
;
A
#
# COMPACT_ATOMS: atom_id res chain seq x y z
N MET A 1 -2.56 -37.31 12.58
CA MET A 1 -1.75 -36.18 12.08
C MET A 1 -2.70 -35.13 11.50
N ALA A 2 -3.33 -34.30 12.34
CA ALA A 2 -4.24 -33.25 11.88
C ALA A 2 -4.48 -32.19 12.96
N GLU A 3 -3.41 -31.66 13.58
CA GLU A 3 -3.54 -30.57 14.58
C GLU A 3 -2.63 -29.37 14.31
N SER A 4 -1.85 -29.33 13.22
CA SER A 4 -0.82 -28.28 13.05
C SER A 4 -1.27 -27.00 12.31
N GLU A 5 -2.47 -26.93 11.73
CA GLU A 5 -2.81 -25.84 10.79
C GLU A 5 -3.37 -24.57 11.47
N GLY A 6 -3.95 -24.70 12.68
CA GLY A 6 -4.54 -23.56 13.41
C GLY A 6 -3.53 -22.65 14.13
N ALA A 7 -2.32 -23.14 14.40
CA ALA A 7 -1.30 -22.40 15.16
C ALA A 7 -0.47 -21.44 14.29
N GLU A 8 -0.28 -21.74 13.00
CA GLU A 8 0.46 -20.87 12.07
C GLU A 8 -0.29 -19.58 11.75
N SER A 9 -1.64 -19.64 11.72
CA SER A 9 -2.51 -18.49 11.45
C SER A 9 -2.58 -17.47 12.59
N ARG A 10 -1.96 -17.75 13.75
CA ARG A 10 -1.98 -16.88 14.94
C ARG A 10 -0.75 -15.98 15.06
N ARG A 11 0.26 -16.13 14.19
CA ARG A 11 1.43 -15.26 14.22
C ARG A 11 1.10 -13.92 13.55
N PRO A 12 1.24 -12.79 14.27
CA PRO A 12 0.99 -11.49 13.68
C PRO A 12 1.98 -11.26 12.53
N LEU A 13 1.44 -11.00 11.34
CA LEU A 13 2.24 -10.72 10.14
C LEU A 13 3.02 -9.40 10.25
N LEU A 14 2.65 -8.53 11.19
CA LEU A 14 3.25 -7.23 11.40
C LEU A 14 3.45 -6.97 12.90
N ARG A 15 4.62 -6.43 13.24
CA ARG A 15 4.95 -5.97 14.60
C ARG A 15 4.76 -4.47 14.66
N LEU A 16 3.75 -4.02 15.40
CA LEU A 16 3.54 -2.60 15.70
C LEU A 16 4.50 -2.20 16.83
N VAL A 17 5.50 -1.38 16.52
CA VAL A 17 6.32 -0.73 17.54
C VAL A 17 5.68 0.60 17.85
N ARG A 18 5.09 0.72 19.05
CA ARG A 18 4.56 1.99 19.53
C ARG A 18 5.71 2.77 20.16
N GLY A 19 6.11 3.87 19.55
CA GLY A 19 6.97 4.87 20.18
C GLY A 19 6.18 5.77 21.13
N ASP A 20 6.86 6.34 22.11
CA ASP A 20 6.37 7.32 23.09
C ASP A 20 6.75 8.76 22.70
N ALA A 21 6.72 9.05 21.39
CA ALA A 21 7.09 10.35 20.85
C ALA A 21 6.23 11.46 21.46
N THR A 22 6.87 12.59 21.78
CA THR A 22 6.16 13.75 22.33
C THR A 22 5.26 14.40 21.28
N PRO A 23 4.24 15.18 21.68
CA PRO A 23 3.42 15.94 20.75
C PRO A 23 4.24 16.83 19.79
N GLU A 24 5.33 17.42 20.29
CA GLU A 24 6.24 18.27 19.52
C GLU A 24 7.01 17.47 18.45
N GLU A 25 7.47 16.27 18.79
CA GLU A 25 8.15 15.38 17.84
C GLU A 25 7.20 14.90 16.74
N ILE A 26 5.95 14.57 17.10
CA ILE A 26 4.90 14.25 16.13
C ILE A 26 4.68 15.44 15.20
N ALA A 27 4.56 16.65 15.76
CA ALA A 27 4.38 17.87 14.98
C ALA A 27 5.57 18.12 14.03
N ALA A 28 6.80 17.91 14.48
CA ALA A 28 8.00 18.07 13.66
C ALA A 28 8.00 17.13 12.45
N VAL A 29 7.70 15.83 12.65
CA VAL A 29 7.63 14.86 11.55
C VAL A 29 6.52 15.21 10.56
N VAL A 30 5.34 15.58 11.06
CA VAL A 30 4.21 16.01 10.21
C VAL A 30 4.58 17.25 9.40
N ALA A 31 5.22 18.25 10.02
CA ALA A 31 5.66 19.47 9.34
C ALA A 31 6.63 19.17 8.20
N VAL A 32 7.61 18.28 8.41
CA VAL A 32 8.56 17.85 7.37
C VAL A 32 7.85 17.16 6.21
N LEU A 33 6.93 16.23 6.51
CA LEU A 33 6.18 15.51 5.47
C LEU A 33 5.27 16.46 4.67
N ALA A 34 4.61 17.40 5.34
CA ALA A 34 3.77 18.40 4.69
C ALA A 34 4.59 19.33 3.78
N ALA A 35 5.75 19.80 4.26
CA ALA A 35 6.67 20.61 3.46
C ALA A 35 7.17 19.85 2.22
N HIS A 36 7.50 18.56 2.38
CA HIS A 36 7.89 17.71 1.25
C HIS A 36 6.75 17.55 0.24
N ALA A 37 5.54 17.25 0.71
CA ALA A 37 4.37 17.12 -0.16
C ALA A 37 4.10 18.41 -0.94
N ALA A 38 4.17 19.57 -0.27
CA ALA A 38 4.02 20.88 -0.90
C ALA A 38 5.09 21.13 -1.98
N ALA A 39 6.35 20.80 -1.70
CA ALA A 39 7.44 20.93 -2.69
C ALA A 39 7.23 20.04 -3.93
N THR A 40 6.65 18.85 -3.76
CA THR A 40 6.37 17.92 -4.87
C THR A 40 5.10 18.23 -5.66
N ALA A 41 4.25 19.15 -5.20
CA ALA A 41 2.98 19.47 -5.82
C ALA A 41 3.08 20.25 -7.16
N ALA A 42 4.29 20.68 -7.55
CA ALA A 42 4.52 21.51 -8.73
C ALA A 42 4.26 20.79 -10.07
N VAL A 43 4.18 19.46 -10.10
CA VAL A 43 3.90 18.70 -11.33
C VAL A 43 2.42 18.30 -11.32
N PRO A 44 1.59 18.81 -12.25
CA PRO A 44 0.22 18.33 -12.37
C PRO A 44 0.25 16.82 -12.60
N PRO A 45 -0.50 16.02 -11.81
CA PRO A 45 -0.51 14.59 -12.00
C PRO A 45 -0.98 14.31 -13.44
N ARG A 46 -0.20 13.53 -14.21
CA ARG A 46 -0.68 13.03 -15.50
C ARG A 46 -2.05 12.37 -15.26
N PRO A 47 -3.02 12.58 -16.17
CA PRO A 47 -4.32 11.95 -16.04
C PRO A 47 -4.12 10.44 -15.82
N PRO A 48 -4.75 9.86 -14.80
CA PRO A 48 -4.57 8.46 -14.51
C PRO A 48 -4.99 7.66 -15.74
N ARG A 49 -4.12 6.74 -16.20
CA ARG A 49 -4.51 5.80 -17.24
C ARG A 49 -5.67 4.96 -16.72
N SER A 50 -6.66 4.69 -17.58
CA SER A 50 -7.78 3.81 -17.24
C SER A 50 -7.23 2.46 -16.80
N VAL A 51 -7.52 2.08 -15.56
CA VAL A 51 -7.11 0.79 -14.98
C VAL A 51 -7.77 -0.37 -15.72
N TRP A 52 -8.96 -0.16 -16.27
CA TRP A 52 -9.70 -1.13 -17.09
C TRP A 52 -9.11 -1.30 -18.49
N ALA A 53 -8.42 -0.30 -19.02
CA ALA A 53 -7.75 -0.37 -20.32
C ALA A 53 -6.29 -0.86 -20.22
N ASP A 54 -5.82 -1.22 -19.01
CA ASP A 54 -4.44 -1.62 -18.77
C ASP A 54 -4.18 -3.07 -19.25
N ARG A 55 -3.46 -3.20 -20.37
CA ARG A 55 -3.09 -4.51 -20.95
C ARG A 55 -2.25 -5.37 -20.02
N SER A 56 -1.58 -4.79 -19.02
CA SER A 56 -0.82 -5.58 -18.04
C SER A 56 -1.71 -6.55 -17.25
N GLN A 57 -3.02 -6.26 -17.13
CA GLN A 57 -3.99 -7.16 -16.51
C GLN A 57 -4.28 -8.40 -17.37
N VAL A 58 -4.33 -8.26 -18.70
CA VAL A 58 -4.45 -9.39 -19.63
C VAL A 58 -3.18 -10.25 -19.61
N LEU A 59 -2.03 -9.61 -19.42
CA LEU A 59 -0.72 -10.26 -19.40
C LEU A 59 -0.31 -10.80 -18.01
N ARG A 60 -1.15 -10.65 -16.97
CA ARG A 60 -0.87 -11.04 -15.56
C ARG A 60 0.51 -10.60 -15.07
N VAL A 61 0.89 -9.36 -15.37
CA VAL A 61 2.16 -8.80 -14.89
C VAL A 61 1.99 -8.44 -13.40
N SER A 62 2.92 -8.93 -12.56
CA SER A 62 2.97 -8.60 -11.14
C SER A 62 2.99 -7.08 -10.93
N ALA A 63 2.14 -6.58 -10.02
CA ALA A 63 2.16 -5.17 -9.66
C ALA A 63 3.42 -4.87 -8.86
N GLY A 64 4.43 -4.28 -9.51
CA GLY A 64 5.65 -3.83 -8.84
C GLY A 64 5.37 -2.72 -7.80
N ALA A 65 6.25 -2.64 -6.80
CA ALA A 65 6.26 -1.52 -5.86
C ALA A 65 6.56 -0.22 -6.63
N GLY A 66 5.64 0.74 -6.57
CA GLY A 66 5.78 2.02 -7.28
C GLY A 66 4.48 2.82 -7.30
N PRO A 67 4.49 4.04 -7.86
CA PRO A 67 3.31 4.90 -7.93
C PRO A 67 2.11 4.18 -8.57
N GLY A 68 1.00 4.10 -7.82
CA GLY A 68 -0.20 3.39 -8.23
C GLY A 68 -0.18 1.86 -8.06
N GLY A 69 0.94 1.25 -7.64
CA GLY A 69 1.04 -0.18 -7.35
C GLY A 69 0.09 -0.63 -6.25
N TRP A 70 0.03 0.13 -5.15
CA TRP A 70 -0.93 -0.09 -4.06
C TRP A 70 -2.39 0.04 -4.51
N ARG A 71 -2.71 0.98 -5.41
CA ARG A 71 -4.07 1.11 -5.98
C ARG A 71 -4.47 -0.09 -6.83
N ARG A 72 -3.52 -0.77 -7.47
CA ARG A 72 -3.77 -2.00 -8.25
C ARG A 72 -3.92 -3.25 -7.39
N ALA A 73 -3.42 -3.24 -6.15
CA ALA A 73 -3.46 -4.40 -5.26
C ALA A 73 -4.90 -4.82 -4.89
N GLY A 74 -5.83 -3.87 -4.75
CA GLY A 74 -7.24 -4.18 -4.44
C GLY A 74 -8.06 -4.74 -5.62
N ILE A 75 -7.54 -4.65 -6.86
CA ILE A 75 -8.24 -5.09 -8.08
C ILE A 75 -7.80 -6.50 -8.49
N LEU A 76 -6.59 -6.92 -8.12
CA LEU A 76 -6.10 -8.29 -8.32
C LEU A 76 -6.80 -9.34 -7.44
N GLY A 77 -7.73 -8.92 -6.56
CA GLY A 77 -8.48 -9.78 -5.62
C GLY A 77 -9.83 -10.30 -6.14
N GLY A 78 -10.09 -10.29 -7.45
CA GLY A 78 -11.29 -10.89 -8.05
C GLY A 78 -11.22 -12.42 -8.08
N VAL A 79 -11.18 -13.08 -6.92
CA VAL A 79 -11.43 -14.53 -6.83
C VAL A 79 -12.93 -14.73 -6.99
N ARG A 80 -13.30 -15.23 -8.18
CA ARG A 80 -14.63 -15.74 -8.51
C ARG A 80 -14.83 -17.02 -7.70
N THR A 81 -15.53 -16.96 -6.56
CA THR A 81 -16.09 -18.16 -5.91
C THR A 81 -17.31 -18.61 -6.70
N GLY A 82 -17.26 -19.85 -7.21
CA GLY A 82 -18.41 -20.56 -7.75
C GLY A 82 -19.31 -21.12 -6.67
#